data_AF-A0A8J3UD11-F1
#
_entry.id   AF-A0A8J3UD11-F1
#
_cell.length_a   1.000
_cell.length_b   1.000
_cell.length_c   1.000
_cell.angle_alpha   90.00
_cell.angle_beta   90.00
_cell.angle_gamma   90.00
#
_symmetry.space_group_name_H-M   'P 1'
#
loop_
_entity.id
_entity.type
_entity.pdbx_description
1 polymer ?
#
loop_
_entity_poly.entity_id
_entity_poly.type
_entity_poly.pdbx_seq_one_letter_code
_entity_poly.pdbx_strand_id
1 'polypeptide(L)'
;MTTHRLRFRVTREKALDTGTVVWGADPIDAPIAGGVSGETLAELREEVEAVKHFILDLPGDVPVAVEYIFELPGVSPEELATYRETISQLSRHLREAGLSDEDSTVLLGTPGVLAQFLARTA
;
A
#
# COMPACT_ATOMS: atom_id res chain seq x y z
N MET A 1 -14.50 -3.72 21.11
CA MET A 1 -13.74 -2.52 20.71
C MET A 1 -14.20 -2.13 19.31
N THR A 2 -14.48 -0.86 19.09
CA THR A 2 -14.84 -0.33 17.77
C THR A 2 -13.57 0.07 17.05
N THR A 3 -13.32 -0.50 15.87
CA THR A 3 -12.17 -0.11 15.03
C THR A 3 -12.58 1.05 14.15
N HIS A 4 -11.85 2.17 14.26
CA HIS A 4 -12.04 3.32 13.38
C HIS A 4 -11.36 3.06 12.03
N ARG A 5 -11.90 3.61 10.94
CA ARG A 5 -11.35 3.43 9.59
C ARG A 5 -11.00 4.79 8.99
N LEU A 6 -9.81 4.88 8.41
CA LEU A 6 -9.33 6.06 7.70
C LEU A 6 -8.87 5.65 6.30
N ARG A 7 -9.31 6.40 5.28
CA ARG A 7 -8.97 6.14 3.88
C ARG A 7 -8.03 7.21 3.36
N PHE A 8 -6.97 6.79 2.69
CA PHE A 8 -6.04 7.67 1.97
C PHE A 8 -6.08 7.39 0.47
N ARG A 9 -6.14 8.45 -0.32
CA ARG A 9 -5.77 8.42 -1.73
C ARG A 9 -4.25 8.49 -1.82
N VAL A 10 -3.64 7.50 -2.46
CA VAL A 10 -2.19 7.43 -2.66
C VAL A 10 -1.87 7.75 -4.11
N THR A 11 -1.01 8.74 -4.32
CA THR A 11 -0.53 9.16 -5.64
C THR A 11 0.98 9.01 -5.72
N ARG A 12 1.51 9.02 -6.96
CA ARG A 12 2.94 9.02 -7.23
C ARG A 12 3.24 10.09 -8.27
N GLU A 13 3.93 11.13 -7.85
CA GLU A 13 4.16 12.32 -8.67
C GLU A 13 5.61 12.77 -8.59
N LYS A 14 6.04 13.58 -9.57
CA LYS A 14 7.37 14.18 -9.58
C LYS A 14 7.30 15.54 -8.89
N ALA A 15 7.99 15.68 -7.77
CA ALA A 15 8.11 16.94 -7.06
C ALA A 15 8.71 18.00 -7.98
N LEU A 16 8.08 19.18 -8.05
CA LEU A 16 8.40 20.21 -9.04
C LEU A 16 9.72 20.93 -8.75
N ASP A 17 10.10 20.99 -7.48
CA ASP A 17 11.27 21.71 -6.95
C ASP A 17 12.57 20.90 -7.06
N THR A 18 12.50 19.61 -6.75
CA THR A 18 13.65 18.70 -6.70
C THR A 18 13.72 17.79 -7.93
N GLY A 19 12.60 17.59 -8.62
CA GLY A 19 12.48 16.60 -9.67
C GLY A 19 12.48 15.16 -9.17
N THR A 20 12.43 14.93 -7.85
CA THR A 20 12.36 13.59 -7.25
C THR A 20 10.95 13.04 -7.37
N VAL A 21 10.83 11.73 -7.62
CA VAL A 21 9.52 11.07 -7.59
C VAL A 21 9.15 10.78 -6.14
N VAL A 22 8.03 11.33 -5.70
CA VAL A 22 7.52 11.21 -4.34
C VAL A 22 6.18 10.49 -4.33
N TRP A 23 5.92 9.80 -3.23
CA TRP A 23 4.62 9.22 -2.92
C TRP A 23 3.85 10.19 -2.04
N GLY A 24 2.59 10.44 -2.37
CA GLY A 24 1.68 11.27 -1.57
C GLY A 24 0.52 10.44 -1.04
N ALA A 25 0.01 10.80 0.14
CA ALA A 25 -1.21 10.23 0.71
C ALA A 25 -2.11 11.34 1.26
N ASP A 26 -3.27 11.52 0.64
CA ASP A 26 -4.28 12.49 1.07
C ASP A 26 -5.47 11.77 1.70
N PRO A 27 -5.93 12.18 2.90
CA PRO A 27 -7.11 11.58 3.51
C PRO A 27 -8.38 11.95 2.73
N ILE A 28 -9.28 10.98 2.54
CA ILE A 28 -10.50 11.15 1.71
C ILE A 28 -11.69 11.65 2.53
N ASP A 29 -11.90 11.08 3.72
CA ASP A 29 -13.08 11.35 4.57
C ASP A 29 -12.63 11.73 5.99
N ALA A 30 -11.74 12.72 6.09
CA ALA A 30 -11.19 13.13 7.36
C ALA A 30 -11.46 14.60 7.69
N PRO A 31 -11.49 14.96 8.99
CA PRO A 31 -11.61 16.34 9.44
C PRO A 31 -10.50 17.26 8.93
N ILE A 32 -9.31 16.70 8.69
CA ILE A 32 -8.12 17.42 8.24
C ILE A 32 -7.77 16.93 6.83
N ALA A 33 -7.59 17.87 5.89
CA ALA A 33 -7.28 17.60 4.49
C ALA A 33 -5.78 17.68 4.14
N GLY A 34 -4.90 17.80 5.14
CA GLY A 34 -3.45 17.79 4.95
C GLY A 34 -2.94 16.38 4.75
N GLY A 35 -2.37 16.10 3.58
CA GLY A 35 -1.72 14.83 3.27
C GLY A 35 -0.28 14.75 3.79
N VAL A 36 0.30 13.56 3.67
CA VAL A 36 1.70 13.28 3.95
C VAL A 36 2.41 12.76 2.70
N SER A 37 3.74 12.84 2.68
CA SER A 37 4.56 12.39 1.56
C SER A 37 5.80 11.65 2.02
N GLY A 38 6.30 10.72 1.20
CA GLY A 38 7.57 10.03 1.41
C GLY A 38 8.27 9.75 0.08
N GLU A 39 9.58 9.50 0.10
CA GLU A 39 10.34 9.12 -1.10
C GLU A 39 10.07 7.65 -1.46
N THR A 40 9.75 6.84 -0.46
CA THR A 40 9.36 5.44 -0.62
C THR A 40 7.95 5.16 -0.09
N LEU A 41 7.34 4.05 -0.54
CA LEU A 41 6.06 3.59 0.02
C LEU A 41 6.17 3.17 1.49
N ALA A 42 7.36 2.76 1.95
CA ALA A 42 7.58 2.40 3.34
C ALA A 42 7.53 3.66 4.21
N GLU A 43 8.29 4.70 3.83
CA GLU A 43 8.25 6.00 4.48
C GLU A 43 6.84 6.59 4.49
N LEU A 44 6.13 6.57 3.35
CA LEU A 44 4.76 7.06 3.29
C LEU A 44 3.84 6.36 4.31
N ARG A 45 4.00 5.05 4.51
CA ARG A 45 3.21 4.29 5.49
C ARG A 45 3.58 4.67 6.92
N GLU A 46 4.86 4.89 7.20
CA GLU A 46 5.32 5.36 8.52
C GLU A 46 4.72 6.73 8.84
N GLU A 47 4.75 7.66 7.88
CA GLU A 47 4.14 8.98 8.02
C GLU A 47 2.63 8.87 8.28
N VAL A 48 1.91 8.05 7.51
CA VAL A 48 0.47 7.84 7.70
C VAL A 48 0.16 7.25 9.08
N GLU A 49 0.96 6.27 9.53
CA GLU A 49 0.82 5.69 10.87
C GLU A 49 1.08 6.71 11.98
N ALA A 50 2.01 7.64 11.77
CA ALA A 50 2.31 8.71 12.72
C ALA A 50 1.16 9.74 12.84
N VAL A 51 0.41 9.99 11.76
CA VAL A 51 -0.63 11.03 11.73
C VAL A 51 -2.07 10.52 11.86
N LYS A 52 -2.35 9.22 11.69
CA LYS A 52 -3.74 8.71 11.61
C LYS A 52 -4.60 9.01 12.84
N HIS A 53 -4.03 8.96 14.03
CA HIS A 53 -4.72 9.27 15.28
C HIS A 53 -4.98 10.76 15.43
N PHE A 54 -4.00 11.58 15.04
CA PHE A 54 -4.14 13.04 15.02
C PHE A 54 -5.24 13.47 14.04
N ILE A 55 -5.26 12.90 12.83
CA ILE A 55 -6.28 13.20 11.81
C ILE A 55 -7.71 12.91 12.31
N LEU A 56 -7.88 11.86 13.12
CA LEU A 56 -9.18 11.46 13.67
C LEU A 56 -9.49 12.07 15.05
N ASP A 57 -8.58 12.85 15.63
CA ASP A 57 -8.65 13.35 17.01
C ASP A 57 -8.88 12.22 18.04
N LEU A 58 -8.09 11.15 17.91
CA LEU A 58 -8.17 9.95 18.76
C LEU A 58 -6.89 9.74 19.59
N PRO A 59 -7.00 9.18 20.80
CA PRO A 59 -5.85 8.67 21.55
C PRO A 59 -5.11 7.54 20.81
N GLY A 60 -3.78 7.47 20.99
CA GLY A 60 -2.91 6.52 20.26
C GLY A 60 -3.16 5.03 20.56
N ASP A 61 -3.82 4.70 21.67
CA ASP A 61 -4.21 3.34 22.04
C ASP A 61 -5.53 2.89 21.37
N VAL A 62 -6.24 3.80 20.70
CA VAL A 62 -7.46 3.46 19.95
C VAL A 62 -7.09 2.78 18.63
N PRO A 63 -7.67 1.61 18.30
CA PRO A 63 -7.42 0.94 17.03
C PRO A 63 -7.94 1.76 15.83
N VAL A 64 -7.03 2.09 14.91
CA VAL A 64 -7.34 2.73 13.62
C VAL A 64 -6.82 1.86 12.48
N ALA A 65 -7.73 1.39 11.64
CA ALA A 65 -7.44 0.68 10.41
C ALA A 65 -7.30 1.68 9.24
N VAL A 66 -6.17 1.60 8.54
CA VAL A 66 -5.87 2.45 7.39
C VAL A 66 -6.12 1.68 6.10
N GLU A 67 -6.82 2.32 5.16
CA GLU A 67 -7.04 1.80 3.81
C GLU A 67 -6.42 2.75 2.77
N TYR A 68 -5.68 2.16 1.84
CA TYR A 68 -4.98 2.89 0.79
C TYR A 68 -5.63 2.63 -0.58
N ILE A 69 -6.09 3.71 -1.20
CA ILE A 69 -6.65 3.72 -2.56
C ILE A 69 -5.58 4.32 -3.47
N PHE A 70 -5.00 3.50 -4.34
CA PHE A 70 -3.90 3.91 -5.21
C PHE A 70 -4.44 4.46 -6.53
N GLU A 71 -4.08 5.70 -6.84
CA GLU A 71 -4.36 6.37 -8.12
C GLU A 71 -3.01 6.58 -8.82
N LEU A 72 -2.58 5.56 -9.58
CA LEU A 72 -1.30 5.56 -10.28
C LEU A 72 -1.48 5.91 -11.76
N PRO A 73 -0.72 6.88 -12.31
CA PRO A 73 -0.78 7.20 -13.73
C PRO A 73 -0.50 5.96 -14.58
N GLY A 74 -1.42 5.66 -15.51
CA GLY A 74 -1.28 4.53 -16.43
C GLY A 74 -1.58 3.16 -15.85
N VAL A 75 -2.11 3.07 -14.62
CA VAL A 75 -2.58 1.80 -14.03
C VAL A 75 -4.04 1.96 -13.63
N SER A 76 -4.91 1.13 -14.20
CA SER A 76 -6.33 1.12 -13.83
C SER A 76 -6.55 0.44 -12.46
N PRO A 77 -7.62 0.81 -11.74
CA PRO A 77 -7.99 0.14 -10.50
C PRO A 77 -8.23 -1.36 -10.66
N GLU A 78 -8.75 -1.79 -11.82
CA GLU A 78 -9.00 -3.19 -12.14
C GLU A 78 -7.70 -3.98 -12.28
N GLU A 79 -6.71 -3.45 -13.00
CA GLU A 79 -5.38 -4.06 -13.10
C GLU A 79 -4.71 -4.22 -11.74
N LEU A 80 -4.84 -3.21 -10.86
CA LEU A 80 -4.35 -3.31 -9.49
C LEU A 80 -5.09 -4.37 -8.67
N ALA A 81 -6.40 -4.50 -8.84
CA ALA A 81 -7.20 -5.50 -8.15
C ALA A 81 -6.82 -6.92 -8.59
N THR A 82 -6.72 -7.15 -9.90
CA THR A 82 -6.26 -8.43 -10.47
C THR A 82 -4.87 -8.76 -9.97
N TYR A 83 -3.94 -7.81 -10.02
CA TYR A 83 -2.58 -8.01 -9.52
C TYR A 83 -2.57 -8.44 -8.04
N ARG A 84 -3.33 -7.75 -7.18
CA ARG A 84 -3.45 -8.09 -5.76
C ARG A 84 -4.03 -9.48 -5.53
N GLU A 85 -5.05 -9.84 -6.30
CA GLU A 85 -5.64 -11.18 -6.23
C GLU A 85 -4.62 -12.25 -6.62
N THR A 86 -3.90 -12.06 -7.72
CA THR A 86 -2.89 -13.02 -8.17
C THR A 86 -1.77 -13.19 -7.16
N ILE A 87 -1.26 -12.10 -6.58
CA ILE A 87 -0.28 -12.16 -5.50
C ILE A 87 -0.84 -12.93 -4.30
N SER A 88 -2.09 -12.68 -3.91
CA SER A 88 -2.72 -13.37 -2.77
C SER A 88 -2.84 -14.88 -3.00
N GLN A 89 -3.26 -15.27 -4.21
CA GLN A 89 -3.35 -16.68 -4.60
C GLN A 89 -1.97 -17.35 -4.61
N LEU A 90 -0.96 -16.66 -5.13
CA LEU A 90 0.40 -17.16 -5.18
C LEU A 90 1.00 -17.30 -3.77
N SER A 91 0.85 -16.31 -2.89
CA SER A 91 1.26 -16.40 -1.49
C SER A 91 0.58 -17.57 -0.76
N ARG A 92 -0.70 -17.84 -1.06
CA ARG A 92 -1.40 -19.02 -0.51
C ARG A 92 -0.76 -20.33 -1.00
N HIS A 93 -0.48 -20.46 -2.29
CA HIS A 93 0.18 -21.67 -2.82
C HIS A 93 1.59 -21.87 -2.24
N LEU A 94 2.35 -20.79 -2.02
CA LEU A 94 3.67 -20.89 -1.39
C LEU A 94 3.57 -21.38 0.06
N ARG A 95 2.58 -20.89 0.83
CA ARG A 95 2.30 -21.41 2.18
C ARG A 95 1.88 -22.88 2.17
N GLU A 96 1.01 -23.27 1.24
CA GLU A 96 0.61 -24.68 1.07
C GLU A 96 1.79 -25.58 0.68
N ALA A 97 2.77 -25.04 -0.05
CA ALA A 97 4.03 -25.70 -0.37
C ALA A 97 5.03 -25.72 0.80
N GLY A 98 4.68 -25.15 1.96
CA GLY A 98 5.48 -25.17 3.18
C GLY A 98 6.50 -24.04 3.31
N LEU A 99 6.44 -23.01 2.44
CA LEU A 99 7.31 -21.85 2.58
C LEU A 99 6.83 -20.93 3.70
N SER A 100 7.79 -20.33 4.40
CA SER A 100 7.52 -19.25 5.34
C SER A 100 7.03 -18.00 4.60
N ASP A 101 6.36 -17.09 5.32
CA ASP A 101 5.96 -15.80 4.75
C ASP A 101 7.18 -14.94 4.37
N GLU A 102 8.31 -15.11 5.08
CA GLU A 102 9.56 -14.40 4.82
C GLU A 102 10.20 -14.87 3.51
N ASP A 103 10.35 -16.18 3.32
CA ASP A 103 10.86 -16.77 2.07
C ASP A 103 9.94 -16.46 0.88
N SER A 104 8.63 -16.48 1.12
CA SER A 104 7.63 -16.12 0.11
C SER A 104 7.79 -14.66 -0.33
N THR A 105 8.03 -13.75 0.61
CA THR A 105 8.26 -12.33 0.31
C THR A 105 9.52 -12.12 -0.50
N VAL A 106 10.61 -12.82 -0.17
CA VAL A 106 11.87 -12.77 -0.93
C VAL A 106 11.69 -13.28 -2.36
N LEU A 107 11.02 -14.43 -2.53
CA LEU A 107 10.76 -15.01 -3.85
C LEU A 107 9.88 -14.11 -4.73
N LEU A 108 8.81 -13.55 -4.17
CA LEU A 108 7.90 -12.65 -4.90
C LEU A 108 8.53 -11.28 -5.19
N GLY A 109 9.44 -10.83 -4.33
CA GLY A 109 10.23 -9.60 -4.54
C GLY A 109 11.38 -9.77 -5.54
N THR A 110 11.72 -11.00 -5.93
CA THR A 110 12.82 -11.26 -6.87
C THR A 110 12.39 -10.88 -8.29
N PRO A 111 13.11 -9.96 -8.97
CA PRO A 111 12.78 -9.54 -10.33
C PRO A 111 12.71 -10.73 -11.29
N GLY A 112 11.63 -10.83 -12.06
CA GLY A 112 11.43 -11.88 -13.06
C GLY A 112 10.81 -13.17 -12.53
N VAL A 113 10.95 -13.51 -11.26
CA VAL A 113 10.27 -14.69 -10.66
C VAL A 113 8.77 -14.47 -10.66
N LEU A 114 8.33 -13.32 -10.16
CA LEU A 114 6.92 -12.95 -10.19
C LEU A 114 6.36 -12.91 -11.62
N ALA A 115 7.10 -12.32 -12.56
CA ALA A 115 6.68 -12.27 -13.97
C ALA A 115 6.55 -13.66 -14.61
N GLN A 116 7.45 -14.60 -14.27
CA GLN A 116 7.37 -15.99 -14.74
C GLN A 116 6.19 -16.75 -14.12
N PHE A 117 5.85 -16.48 -12.85
CA PHE A 117 4.66 -17.05 -12.23
C PHE A 117 3.38 -16.50 -12.86
N LEU A 118 3.30 -15.18 -13.05
CA LEU A 118 2.15 -14.53 -13.69
C LEU A 118 1.93 -15.02 -15.13
N ALA A 119 3.00 -15.27 -15.89
CA ALA A 119 2.92 -15.76 -17.26
C ALA A 119 2.46 -17.23 -17.39
N ARG A 120 2.52 -18.04 -16.33
CA ARG A 120 2.12 -19.46 -16.35
C ARG A 120 0.67 -19.69 -15.90
N THR A 121 0.03 -18.68 -15.34
CA THR A 121 -1.34 -18.75 -14.79
C THR A 121 -2.40 -18.06 -15.68
N ALA A 122 -2.00 -17.47 -16.81
CA ALA A 122 -2.86 -16.91 -17.83
C ALA A 122 -3.07 -17.90 -18.99
#